data_AF-A0A374HT20-F1
#
_entry.id   AF-A0A374HT20-F1
#
_cell.length_a   1.000
_cell.length_b   1.000
_cell.length_c   1.000
_cell.angle_alpha   90.00
_cell.angle_beta   90.00
_cell.angle_gamma   90.00
#
_symmetry.space_group_name_H-M   'P 1'
#
loop_
_entity.id
_entity.type
_entity.pdbx_description
1 polymer ?
#
loop_
_entity_poly.entity_id
_entity_poly.type
_entity_poly.pdbx_seq_one_letter_code
_entity_poly.pdbx_strand_id
1 'polypeptide(L)'
;MDKILIIEDDVEINTLLTDFLKENGYVVYSQYDGLHVLDFLHKEKIDLIILDIMLPYRSGDIILADIRRQFTIPVLIISAKETTQNKIDLLRLGADDYITKPFDMEEVLARIESNLRRVQFENRSAACLQYGDLCLDLEKNTAFLKEAELALTAKEFAILELLMKYPDKVFSKSNLFQSVWNTEYFVEDNTLNVHISNLRNKLKAVCPDKEFIDTVWGIGYRLHKAKE
;
A
#
# COMPACT_ATOMS: atom_id res chain seq x y z
N MET A 1 -9.89 -2.71 15.95
CA MET A 1 -10.14 -4.13 15.64
C MET A 1 -10.62 -4.17 14.21
N ASP A 2 -9.94 -4.95 13.39
CA ASP A 2 -10.29 -5.09 11.97
C ASP A 2 -11.60 -5.89 11.87
N LYS A 3 -12.45 -5.48 10.93
CA LYS A 3 -13.77 -6.07 10.65
C LYS A 3 -13.67 -6.98 9.43
N ILE A 4 -14.04 -8.25 9.60
CA ILE A 4 -14.01 -9.26 8.53
C ILE A 4 -15.44 -9.63 8.15
N LEU A 5 -15.73 -9.64 6.86
CA LEU A 5 -16.98 -10.16 6.31
C LEU A 5 -16.74 -11.53 5.69
N ILE A 6 -17.47 -12.55 6.15
CA ILE A 6 -17.46 -13.89 5.58
C ILE A 6 -18.72 -14.08 4.73
N ILE A 7 -18.54 -14.51 3.48
CA ILE A 7 -19.61 -14.81 2.54
C ILE A 7 -19.47 -16.28 2.14
N GLU A 8 -20.21 -17.14 2.83
CA GLU A 8 -20.10 -18.61 2.76
C GLU A 8 -21.47 -19.22 3.11
N ASP A 9 -22.03 -20.03 2.22
CA ASP A 9 -23.34 -20.65 2.41
C ASP A 9 -23.31 -21.91 3.29
N ASP A 10 -22.15 -22.58 3.38
CA ASP A 10 -21.96 -23.67 4.34
C ASP A 10 -21.90 -23.11 5.77
N VAL A 11 -22.96 -23.38 6.53
CA VAL A 11 -23.12 -22.89 7.91
C VAL A 11 -22.03 -23.42 8.85
N GLU A 12 -21.56 -24.66 8.66
CA GLU A 12 -20.53 -25.26 9.51
C GLU A 12 -19.17 -24.57 9.26
N ILE A 13 -18.80 -24.39 8.00
CA ILE A 13 -17.58 -23.68 7.61
C ILE A 13 -17.62 -22.22 8.09
N ASN A 14 -18.74 -21.54 7.86
CA ASN A 14 -18.92 -20.15 8.28
C ASN A 14 -18.80 -19.99 9.81
N THR A 15 -19.44 -20.88 10.57
CA THR A 15 -19.38 -20.86 12.04
C THR A 15 -17.97 -21.12 12.54
N LEU A 16 -17.27 -22.12 11.97
CA LEU A 16 -15.89 -22.44 12.32
C LEU A 16 -14.95 -21.25 12.09
N LEU A 17 -15.03 -20.61 10.92
CA LEU A 17 -14.24 -19.41 10.60
C LEU A 17 -14.59 -18.25 11.55
N THR A 18 -15.88 -18.07 11.82
CA THR A 18 -16.38 -16.98 12.67
C THR A 18 -15.84 -17.09 14.09
N ASP A 19 -15.97 -18.26 14.71
CA ASP A 19 -15.56 -18.47 16.10
C ASP A 19 -14.04 -18.31 16.23
N PHE A 20 -13.27 -18.93 15.34
CA PHE A 20 -11.82 -18.84 15.35
C PHE A 20 -11.30 -17.41 15.15
N LEU A 21 -11.88 -16.65 14.22
CA LEU A 21 -11.46 -15.26 13.99
C LEU A 21 -11.86 -14.33 15.14
N LYS A 22 -13.01 -14.57 15.79
CA LYS A 22 -13.39 -13.83 17.01
C LYS A 22 -12.43 -14.10 18.17
N GLU A 23 -12.01 -15.35 18.35
CA GLU A 23 -11.00 -15.72 19.35
C GLU A 23 -9.66 -15.03 19.11
N ASN A 24 -9.30 -14.79 17.84
CA ASN A 24 -8.11 -14.05 17.43
C ASN A 24 -8.30 -12.51 17.39
N GLY A 25 -9.41 -11.98 17.94
CA GLY A 25 -9.61 -10.55 18.17
C GLY A 25 -10.18 -9.76 17.00
N TYR A 26 -10.76 -10.43 15.99
CA TYR A 26 -11.46 -9.78 14.88
C TYR A 26 -12.95 -9.58 15.17
N VAL A 27 -13.53 -8.54 14.59
CA VAL A 27 -15.00 -8.40 14.53
C VAL A 27 -15.48 -9.08 13.27
N VAL A 28 -16.31 -10.11 13.39
CA VAL A 28 -16.73 -10.93 12.25
C VAL A 28 -18.22 -10.73 11.96
N TYR A 29 -18.52 -10.52 10.68
CA TYR A 29 -19.87 -10.52 10.12
C TYR A 29 -20.01 -11.67 9.13
N SER A 30 -21.19 -12.29 9.08
CA SER A 30 -21.46 -13.42 8.19
C SER A 30 -22.63 -13.12 7.27
N GLN A 31 -22.49 -13.53 6.01
CA GLN A 31 -23.54 -13.61 5.00
C GLN A 31 -23.52 -15.02 4.41
N TYR A 32 -24.70 -15.57 4.17
CA TYR A 32 -24.86 -16.94 3.67
C TYR A 32 -25.29 -16.99 2.21
N ASP A 33 -25.43 -15.82 1.58
CA ASP A 33 -25.75 -15.69 0.16
C ASP A 33 -25.10 -14.42 -0.43
N GLY A 34 -25.15 -14.33 -1.77
CA GLY A 34 -24.55 -13.23 -2.53
C GLY A 34 -25.46 -12.03 -2.81
N LEU A 35 -26.71 -12.00 -2.35
CA LEU A 35 -27.70 -11.03 -2.80
C LEU A 35 -27.49 -9.65 -2.15
N HIS A 36 -27.20 -9.61 -0.86
CA HIS A 36 -27.16 -8.37 -0.07
C HIS A 36 -25.75 -7.88 0.29
N VAL A 37 -24.72 -8.48 -0.32
CA VAL A 37 -23.31 -8.18 -0.02
C VAL A 37 -22.98 -6.70 -0.26
N LEU A 38 -23.35 -6.14 -1.42
CA LEU A 38 -23.05 -4.74 -1.72
C LEU A 38 -23.80 -3.78 -0.81
N ASP A 39 -25.09 -4.02 -0.54
CA ASP A 39 -25.89 -3.19 0.37
C ASP A 39 -25.28 -3.16 1.78
N PHE A 40 -24.73 -4.29 2.22
CA PHE A 40 -24.04 -4.40 3.49
C PHE A 40 -22.73 -3.60 3.50
N LEU A 41 -21.89 -3.74 2.46
CA LEU A 41 -20.62 -3.01 2.33
C LEU A 41 -20.79 -1.49 2.25
N HIS A 42 -21.94 -0.99 1.81
CA HIS A 42 -22.25 0.45 1.84
C HIS A 42 -22.62 0.96 3.24
N LYS A 43 -23.10 0.09 4.13
CA LYS A 43 -23.55 0.44 5.48
C LYS A 43 -22.47 0.22 6.53
N GLU A 44 -21.68 -0.84 6.35
CA GLU A 44 -20.64 -1.25 7.28
C GLU A 44 -19.27 -1.14 6.62
N LYS A 45 -18.34 -0.48 7.33
CA LYS A 45 -16.94 -0.48 6.93
C LYS A 45 -16.32 -1.83 7.24
N ILE A 46 -15.83 -2.52 6.20
CA ILE A 46 -15.17 -3.82 6.28
C ILE A 46 -13.72 -3.70 5.84
N ASP A 47 -12.82 -4.35 6.58
CA ASP A 47 -11.37 -4.27 6.36
C ASP A 47 -10.84 -5.47 5.55
N LEU A 48 -11.55 -6.61 5.53
CA LEU A 48 -11.26 -7.76 4.67
C LEU A 48 -12.53 -8.59 4.41
N ILE A 49 -12.62 -9.17 3.21
CA ILE A 49 -13.72 -10.07 2.81
C ILE A 49 -13.16 -11.47 2.58
N ILE A 50 -13.80 -12.47 3.17
CA ILE A 50 -13.63 -13.88 2.86
C ILE A 50 -14.83 -14.31 1.99
N LEU A 51 -14.56 -14.84 0.80
CA LEU A 51 -15.60 -15.10 -0.20
C LEU A 51 -15.52 -16.53 -0.75
N ASP A 52 -16.61 -17.29 -0.63
CA ASP A 52 -16.78 -18.50 -1.46
C ASP A 52 -17.23 -18.12 -2.87
N ILE A 53 -16.68 -18.84 -3.85
CA ILE A 53 -17.10 -18.77 -5.24
C ILE A 53 -18.39 -19.55 -5.49
N MET A 54 -18.63 -20.65 -4.78
CA MET A 54 -19.75 -21.55 -4.99
C MET A 54 -21.00 -21.16 -4.19
N LEU A 55 -21.39 -19.89 -4.24
CA LEU A 55 -22.58 -19.41 -3.52
C LEU A 55 -23.88 -19.66 -4.28
N PRO A 56 -25.00 -19.89 -3.57
CA PRO A 56 -26.32 -19.96 -4.17
C PRO A 56 -26.78 -18.58 -4.69
N TYR A 57 -27.67 -18.60 -5.68
CA TYR A 57 -28.29 -17.44 -6.33
C TYR A 57 -27.36 -16.54 -7.14
N ARG A 58 -26.19 -16.20 -6.60
CA ARG A 58 -25.21 -15.31 -7.21
C ARG A 58 -23.82 -15.85 -6.99
N SER A 59 -23.15 -16.20 -8.08
CA SER A 59 -21.79 -16.74 -8.06
C SER A 59 -20.78 -15.72 -7.52
N GLY A 60 -19.79 -16.20 -6.76
CA GLY A 60 -18.83 -15.33 -6.07
C GLY A 60 -17.90 -14.55 -7.00
N ASP A 61 -17.65 -15.02 -8.21
CA ASP A 61 -16.92 -14.24 -9.24
C ASP A 61 -17.65 -12.95 -9.64
N ILE A 62 -18.98 -13.01 -9.78
CA ILE A 62 -19.81 -11.83 -10.06
C ILE A 62 -19.76 -10.86 -8.87
N ILE A 63 -19.80 -11.39 -7.64
CA ILE A 63 -19.71 -10.58 -6.42
C ILE A 63 -18.34 -9.89 -6.34
N LEU A 64 -17.25 -10.62 -6.59
CA LEU A 64 -15.89 -10.08 -6.63
C LEU A 64 -15.77 -8.95 -7.65
N ALA A 65 -16.27 -9.14 -8.87
CA ALA A 65 -16.23 -8.12 -9.91
C ALA A 65 -16.95 -6.83 -9.48
N ASP A 66 -18.10 -6.95 -8.81
CA ASP A 66 -18.86 -5.80 -8.34
C ASP A 66 -18.25 -5.12 -7.11
N ILE A 67 -17.65 -5.90 -6.19
CA ILE A 67 -16.84 -5.35 -5.11
C ILE A 67 -15.72 -4.51 -5.73
N ARG A 68 -14.99 -5.03 -6.72
CA ARG A 68 -13.86 -4.32 -7.35
C ARG A 68 -14.25 -3.06 -8.11
N ARG A 69 -15.50 -2.94 -8.57
CA ARG A 69 -15.99 -1.71 -9.19
C ARG A 69 -16.18 -0.56 -8.20
N GLN A 70 -16.36 -0.85 -6.91
CA GLN A 70 -16.80 0.12 -5.92
C GLN A 70 -15.89 0.22 -4.70
N PHE A 71 -15.10 -0.82 -4.43
CA PHE A 71 -14.33 -0.99 -3.20
C PHE A 71 -12.94 -1.56 -3.50
N THR A 72 -11.95 -1.09 -2.72
CA THR A 72 -10.57 -1.59 -2.70
C THR A 72 -10.31 -2.52 -1.52
N ILE A 73 -11.36 -3.02 -0.87
CA ILE A 73 -11.27 -3.92 0.29
C ILE A 73 -10.60 -5.23 -0.15
N PRO A 74 -9.61 -5.76 0.57
CA PRO A 74 -8.95 -7.00 0.19
C PRO A 74 -9.93 -8.17 0.25
N VAL A 75 -9.89 -9.04 -0.78
CA VAL A 75 -10.77 -10.21 -0.91
C VAL A 75 -9.92 -11.47 -0.94
N LEU A 76 -10.07 -12.29 0.10
CA LEU A 76 -9.53 -13.64 0.21
C LEU A 76 -10.60 -14.63 -0.29
N ILE A 77 -10.29 -15.36 -1.35
CA ILE A 77 -11.20 -16.40 -1.85
C ILE A 77 -10.95 -17.71 -1.10
N ILE A 78 -12.03 -18.41 -0.75
CA ILE A 78 -11.98 -19.79 -0.30
C ILE A 78 -12.83 -20.63 -1.26
N SER A 79 -12.30 -21.70 -1.86
CA SER A 79 -13.10 -22.54 -2.74
C SER A 79 -12.58 -23.98 -2.86
N ALA A 80 -13.48 -24.92 -3.14
CA ALA A 80 -13.15 -26.30 -3.49
C ALA A 80 -12.66 -26.47 -4.94
N LYS A 81 -12.63 -25.40 -5.75
CA LYS A 81 -12.32 -25.46 -7.19
C LYS A 81 -10.80 -25.48 -7.44
N GLU A 82 -10.22 -26.67 -7.62
CA GLU A 82 -8.76 -26.85 -7.63
C GLU A 82 -8.02 -26.51 -8.94
N THR A 83 -8.70 -26.21 -10.06
CA THR A 83 -7.92 -26.04 -11.31
C THR A 83 -7.08 -24.76 -11.27
N THR A 84 -5.79 -24.87 -11.60
CA THR A 84 -4.85 -23.74 -11.69
C THR A 84 -5.40 -22.60 -12.54
N GLN A 85 -6.16 -22.93 -13.59
CA GLN A 85 -6.78 -21.94 -14.46
C GLN A 85 -7.83 -21.09 -13.72
N ASN A 86 -8.69 -21.70 -12.90
CA ASN A 86 -9.69 -20.96 -12.13
C ASN A 86 -9.04 -20.02 -11.11
N LYS A 87 -7.97 -20.46 -10.44
CA LYS A 87 -7.21 -19.62 -9.52
C LYS A 87 -6.62 -18.40 -10.22
N ILE A 88 -6.03 -18.59 -11.40
CA ILE A 88 -5.48 -17.48 -12.21
C ILE A 88 -6.58 -16.50 -12.62
N ASP A 89 -7.72 -17.00 -13.06
CA ASP A 89 -8.82 -16.15 -13.54
C ASP A 89 -9.41 -15.31 -12.40
N LEU A 90 -9.55 -15.87 -11.20
CA LEU A 90 -10.03 -15.15 -10.02
C LEU A 90 -9.06 -14.08 -9.51
N LEU A 91 -7.75 -14.38 -9.50
CA LEU A 91 -6.73 -13.38 -9.19
C LEU A 91 -6.73 -12.23 -10.22
N ARG A 92 -6.91 -12.54 -11.51
CA ARG A 92 -7.05 -11.54 -12.58
C ARG A 92 -8.33 -10.70 -12.45
N LEU A 93 -9.40 -11.30 -11.94
CA LEU A 93 -10.66 -10.60 -11.65
C LEU A 93 -10.54 -9.65 -10.45
N GLY A 94 -9.46 -9.79 -9.67
CA GLY A 94 -9.08 -8.85 -8.62
C GLY A 94 -9.00 -9.47 -7.23
N ALA A 95 -9.09 -10.79 -7.07
CA ALA A 95 -8.84 -11.40 -5.77
C ALA A 95 -7.40 -11.13 -5.31
N ASP A 96 -7.22 -10.85 -4.03
CA ASP A 96 -5.89 -10.56 -3.47
C ASP A 96 -5.16 -11.84 -3.10
N ASP A 97 -5.92 -12.86 -2.69
CA ASP A 97 -5.39 -14.18 -2.36
C ASP A 97 -6.47 -15.27 -2.48
N TYR A 98 -6.05 -16.53 -2.41
CA TYR A 98 -6.90 -17.69 -2.60
C TYR A 98 -6.45 -18.89 -1.76
N ILE A 99 -7.40 -19.57 -1.12
CA ILE A 99 -7.25 -20.80 -0.34
C ILE A 99 -8.15 -21.90 -0.92
N THR A 100 -7.59 -23.12 -1.06
CA THR A 100 -8.36 -24.31 -1.44
C THR A 100 -9.04 -24.95 -0.23
N LYS A 101 -10.29 -25.41 -0.36
CA LYS A 101 -10.91 -26.34 0.60
C LYS A 101 -10.41 -27.77 0.34
N PRO A 102 -10.08 -28.59 1.37
CA PRO A 102 -10.05 -28.26 2.80
C PRO A 102 -8.83 -27.41 3.16
N PHE A 103 -8.96 -26.55 4.18
CA PHE A 103 -7.92 -25.60 4.59
C PHE A 103 -7.59 -25.74 6.08
N ASP A 104 -6.39 -25.25 6.43
CA ASP A 104 -5.95 -25.10 7.82
C ASP A 104 -6.33 -23.70 8.34
N MET A 105 -6.82 -23.61 9.58
CA MET A 105 -7.25 -22.34 10.18
C MET A 105 -6.08 -21.37 10.40
N GLU A 106 -4.89 -21.88 10.70
CA GLU A 106 -3.67 -21.08 10.81
C GLU A 106 -3.25 -20.54 9.44
N GLU A 107 -3.48 -21.30 8.36
CA GLU A 107 -3.26 -20.80 6.99
C GLU A 107 -4.20 -19.63 6.67
N VAL A 108 -5.48 -19.76 7.02
CA VAL A 108 -6.47 -18.69 6.84
C VAL A 108 -6.05 -17.44 7.60
N LEU A 109 -5.67 -17.57 8.86
CA LEU A 109 -5.21 -16.44 9.70
C LEU A 109 -3.97 -15.76 9.11
N ALA A 110 -2.95 -16.52 8.76
CA ALA A 110 -1.71 -15.96 8.20
C ALA A 110 -1.97 -15.18 6.90
N ARG A 111 -2.91 -15.63 6.06
CA ARG A 111 -3.30 -14.93 4.83
C ARG A 111 -4.13 -13.70 5.12
N ILE A 112 -5.04 -13.73 6.08
CA ILE A 112 -5.79 -12.56 6.55
C ILE A 112 -4.82 -11.48 7.04
N GLU A 113 -3.89 -11.83 7.93
CA GLU A 113 -2.88 -10.91 8.45
C GLU A 113 -2.00 -10.33 7.35
N SER A 114 -1.59 -11.15 6.37
CA SER A 114 -0.79 -10.71 5.23
C SER A 114 -1.53 -9.69 4.36
N ASN A 115 -2.80 -9.93 4.05
CA ASN A 115 -3.63 -9.04 3.25
C ASN A 115 -3.94 -7.73 3.97
N LEU A 116 -4.30 -7.79 5.26
CA LEU A 116 -4.53 -6.60 6.08
C LEU A 116 -3.25 -5.76 6.21
N ARG A 117 -2.10 -6.40 6.46
CA ARG A 117 -0.80 -5.73 6.50
C ARG A 117 -0.46 -5.08 5.17
N ARG A 118 -0.73 -5.75 4.03
CA ARG A 118 -0.52 -5.18 2.69
C ARG A 118 -1.35 -3.92 2.47
N VAL A 119 -2.61 -3.92 2.86
CA VAL A 119 -3.48 -2.74 2.77
C VAL A 119 -3.03 -1.63 3.72
N GLN A 120 -2.54 -1.97 4.91
CA GLN A 120 -1.91 -0.99 5.80
C GLN A 120 -0.63 -0.41 5.20
N PHE A 121 0.18 -1.21 4.51
CA PHE A 121 1.35 -0.72 3.78
C PHE A 121 0.97 0.13 2.57
N GLU A 122 -0.02 -0.27 1.77
CA GLU A 122 -0.53 0.48 0.62
C GLU A 122 -1.19 1.81 1.05
N ASN A 123 -1.95 1.81 2.15
CA ASN A 123 -2.51 3.03 2.75
C ASN A 123 -1.43 3.92 3.42
N ARG A 124 -0.40 3.33 4.03
CA ARG A 124 0.76 4.09 4.56
C ARG A 124 1.63 4.66 3.44
N SER A 125 1.74 3.95 2.31
CA SER A 125 2.50 4.39 1.14
C SER A 125 1.74 5.35 0.21
N ALA A 126 0.43 5.55 0.43
CA ALA A 126 -0.33 6.62 -0.23
C ALA A 126 -0.17 8.00 0.43
N ALA A 127 0.13 8.08 1.75
CA ALA A 127 0.12 9.36 2.46
C ALA A 127 1.48 9.81 3.04
N CYS A 128 2.37 8.96 3.57
CA CYS A 128 3.71 9.42 4.02
C CYS A 128 4.86 8.54 3.51
N LEU A 129 5.83 9.16 2.84
CA LEU A 129 7.10 8.54 2.47
C LEU A 129 8.12 8.76 3.60
N GLN A 130 8.59 7.68 4.23
CA GLN A 130 9.49 7.76 5.39
C GLN A 130 10.88 7.18 5.09
N TYR A 131 11.94 7.89 5.49
CA TYR A 131 13.32 7.41 5.41
C TYR A 131 14.14 7.95 6.61
N GLY A 132 14.46 7.07 7.55
CA GLY A 132 15.06 7.48 8.82
C GLY A 132 14.18 8.50 9.55
N ASP A 133 14.74 9.67 9.82
CA ASP A 133 14.05 10.77 10.51
C ASP A 133 13.20 11.67 9.58
N LEU A 134 13.24 11.43 8.26
CA LEU A 134 12.48 12.19 7.26
C LEU A 134 11.11 11.54 7.02
N CYS A 135 10.04 12.33 7.01
CA CYS A 135 8.70 11.93 6.53
C CYS A 135 8.18 12.98 5.54
N LEU A 136 7.65 12.56 4.39
CA LEU A 136 6.97 13.42 3.43
C LEU A 136 5.51 13.00 3.33
N ASP A 137 4.61 13.87 3.78
CA ASP A 137 3.17 13.70 3.56
C ASP A 137 2.86 14.12 2.10
N LEU A 138 2.61 13.13 1.24
CA LEU A 138 2.45 13.32 -0.20
C LEU A 138 1.09 13.96 -0.55
N GLU A 139 0.08 13.78 0.30
CA GLU A 139 -1.25 14.39 0.09
C GLU A 139 -1.21 15.87 0.44
N LYS A 140 -0.57 16.21 1.58
CA LYS A 140 -0.49 17.60 2.06
C LYS A 140 0.67 18.38 1.45
N ASN A 141 1.56 17.71 0.70
CA ASN A 141 2.82 18.27 0.20
C ASN A 141 3.67 18.89 1.31
N THR A 142 3.68 18.26 2.49
CA THR A 142 4.44 18.72 3.66
C THR A 142 5.57 17.75 3.99
N ALA A 143 6.71 18.25 4.41
CA ALA A 143 7.86 17.44 4.78
C ALA A 143 8.24 17.70 6.25
N PHE A 144 8.68 16.67 6.96
CA PHE A 144 9.08 16.72 8.35
C PHE A 144 10.46 16.08 8.54
N LEU A 145 11.26 16.62 9.46
CA LEU A 145 12.49 16.03 9.94
C LEU A 145 12.49 16.04 11.48
N LYS A 146 12.53 14.86 12.11
CA LYS A 146 12.40 14.72 13.58
C LYS A 146 11.22 15.53 14.14
N GLU A 147 10.05 15.36 13.52
CA GLU A 147 8.79 16.04 13.87
C GLU A 147 8.75 17.56 13.57
N ALA A 148 9.85 18.20 13.17
CA ALA A 148 9.87 19.59 12.73
C ALA A 148 9.49 19.71 11.24
N GLU A 149 8.51 20.55 10.93
CA GLU A 149 8.09 20.81 9.55
C GLU A 149 9.18 21.57 8.77
N LEU A 150 9.50 21.09 7.58
CA LEU A 150 10.42 21.70 6.63
C LEU A 150 9.63 22.58 5.65
N ALA A 151 9.90 23.88 5.66
CA ALA A 151 9.32 24.82 4.70
C ALA A 151 9.97 24.64 3.30
N LEU A 152 9.53 23.63 2.55
CA LEU A 152 10.05 23.33 1.20
C LEU A 152 9.22 24.02 0.11
N THR A 153 9.89 24.42 -0.96
CA THR A 153 9.22 24.77 -2.23
C THR A 153 8.77 23.50 -2.95
N ALA A 154 7.83 23.62 -3.89
CA ALA A 154 7.36 22.47 -4.69
C ALA A 154 8.50 21.70 -5.38
N LYS A 155 9.53 22.40 -5.87
CA LYS A 155 10.69 21.77 -6.53
C LYS A 155 11.62 21.07 -5.55
N GLU A 156 11.86 21.67 -4.37
CA GLU A 156 12.65 21.02 -3.32
C GLU A 156 11.93 19.78 -2.76
N PHE A 157 10.61 19.85 -2.58
CA PHE A 157 9.78 18.72 -2.19
C PHE A 157 9.88 17.58 -3.22
N ALA A 158 9.66 17.87 -4.50
CA ALA A 158 9.74 16.86 -5.57
C ALA A 158 11.14 16.23 -5.69
N ILE A 159 12.21 17.00 -5.49
CA ILE A 159 13.57 16.46 -5.43
C ILE A 159 13.71 15.47 -4.26
N LEU A 160 13.29 15.89 -3.06
CA LEU A 160 13.40 15.07 -1.85
C LEU A 160 12.56 13.79 -1.96
N GLU A 161 11.34 13.91 -2.48
CA GLU A 161 10.45 12.78 -2.77
C GLU A 161 11.13 11.77 -3.69
N LEU A 162 11.72 12.21 -4.80
CA LEU A 162 12.36 11.32 -5.76
C LEU A 162 13.57 10.59 -5.14
N LEU A 163 14.39 11.30 -4.36
CA LEU A 163 15.53 10.70 -3.66
C LEU A 163 15.07 9.67 -2.60
N MET A 164 13.98 9.97 -1.86
CA MET A 164 13.43 9.08 -0.83
C MET A 164 12.69 7.87 -1.41
N LYS A 165 12.08 7.98 -2.60
CA LYS A 165 11.48 6.83 -3.32
C LYS A 165 12.53 5.83 -3.79
N TYR A 166 13.76 6.29 -4.04
CA TYR A 166 14.86 5.46 -4.57
C TYR A 166 16.17 5.70 -3.79
N PRO A 167 16.23 5.36 -2.49
CA PRO A 167 17.31 5.78 -1.58
C PRO A 167 18.70 5.28 -1.98
N ASP A 168 18.80 4.13 -2.64
CA ASP A 168 20.07 3.56 -3.11
C ASP A 168 20.51 4.04 -4.51
N LYS A 169 19.63 4.73 -5.24
CA LYS A 169 19.87 5.12 -6.63
C LYS A 169 20.65 6.42 -6.72
N VAL A 170 21.73 6.42 -7.50
CA VAL A 170 22.40 7.65 -7.91
C VAL A 170 21.65 8.22 -9.11
N PHE A 171 21.12 9.43 -8.98
CA PHE A 171 20.52 10.17 -10.08
C PHE A 171 21.58 11.05 -10.74
N SER A 172 21.69 10.97 -12.07
CA SER A 172 22.44 11.98 -12.81
C SER A 172 21.74 13.33 -12.72
N LYS A 173 22.48 14.43 -12.90
CA LYS A 173 21.89 15.78 -12.92
C LYS A 173 20.78 15.90 -13.95
N SER A 174 21.00 15.36 -15.15
CA SER A 174 20.01 15.35 -16.23
C SER A 174 18.74 14.59 -15.86
N ASN A 175 18.88 13.37 -15.31
CA ASN A 175 17.73 12.53 -14.97
C ASN A 175 16.93 13.12 -13.81
N LEU A 176 17.62 13.66 -12.80
CA LEU A 176 16.97 14.32 -11.66
C LEU A 176 16.19 15.55 -12.12
N PHE A 177 16.81 16.40 -12.96
CA PHE A 177 16.14 17.57 -13.50
C PHE A 177 14.94 17.22 -14.37
N GLN A 178 15.11 16.32 -15.34
CA GLN A 178 14.01 15.88 -16.22
C GLN A 178 12.84 15.30 -15.41
N SER A 179 13.11 14.52 -14.36
CA SER A 179 12.07 13.94 -13.51
C SER A 179 11.27 14.99 -12.72
N VAL A 180 11.90 16.10 -12.33
CA VAL A 180 11.27 17.13 -11.47
C VAL A 180 10.68 18.29 -12.29
N TRP A 181 11.28 18.63 -13.43
CA TRP A 181 10.82 19.72 -14.31
C TRP A 181 9.98 19.24 -15.49
N ASN A 182 9.99 17.94 -15.81
CA ASN A 182 9.30 17.35 -16.96
C ASN A 182 9.70 18.01 -18.30
N THR A 183 10.97 18.45 -18.39
CA THR A 183 11.56 19.11 -19.56
C THR A 183 13.00 18.67 -19.73
N GLU A 184 13.55 18.78 -20.94
CA GLU A 184 14.95 18.47 -21.20
C GLU A 184 15.91 19.32 -20.36
N TYR A 185 17.02 18.70 -19.93
CA TYR A 185 18.06 19.37 -19.14
C TYR A 185 19.09 20.01 -20.07
N PHE A 186 19.27 21.32 -19.96
CA PHE A 186 20.34 22.05 -20.64
C PHE A 186 21.60 22.05 -19.76
N VAL A 187 22.75 21.72 -20.33
CA VAL A 187 24.01 21.47 -19.58
C VAL A 187 24.48 22.68 -18.76
N GLU A 188 24.13 23.90 -19.17
CA GLU A 188 24.47 25.16 -18.48
C GLU A 188 23.49 25.55 -17.36
N ASP A 189 22.44 24.76 -17.12
CA ASP A 189 21.41 25.10 -16.13
C ASP A 189 21.85 24.76 -14.70
N ASN A 190 22.18 25.80 -13.92
CA ASN A 190 22.55 25.67 -12.50
C ASN A 190 21.34 25.58 -11.55
N THR A 191 20.11 25.64 -12.06
CA THR A 191 18.87 25.67 -11.26
C THR A 191 18.78 24.48 -10.31
N LEU A 192 19.11 23.27 -10.77
CA LEU A 192 19.12 22.07 -9.92
C LEU A 192 20.08 22.22 -8.72
N ASN A 193 21.28 22.77 -8.94
CA ASN A 193 22.28 22.92 -7.89
C ASN A 193 21.82 23.91 -6.81
N VAL A 194 21.12 24.98 -7.21
CA VAL A 194 20.53 25.95 -6.27
C VAL A 194 19.49 25.28 -5.38
N HIS A 195 18.56 24.50 -5.96
CA HIS A 195 17.55 23.79 -5.18
C HIS A 195 18.16 22.73 -4.24
N ILE A 196 19.18 21.98 -4.69
CA ILE A 196 19.90 21.03 -3.83
C ILE A 196 20.59 21.75 -2.66
N SER A 197 21.21 22.90 -2.92
CA SER A 197 21.87 23.70 -1.88
C SER A 197 20.86 24.20 -0.84
N ASN A 198 19.75 24.77 -1.30
CA ASN A 198 18.69 25.26 -0.41
C ASN A 198 18.06 24.13 0.41
N LEU A 199 17.79 22.99 -0.22
CA LEU A 199 17.27 21.80 0.45
C LEU A 199 18.23 21.31 1.55
N ARG A 200 19.53 21.21 1.26
CA ARG A 200 20.55 20.87 2.27
C ARG A 200 20.59 21.87 3.41
N ASN A 201 20.49 23.17 3.15
CA ASN A 201 20.50 24.19 4.19
C ASN A 201 19.28 24.06 5.12
N LYS A 202 18.09 23.79 4.56
CA LYS A 202 16.87 23.55 5.35
C LYS A 202 16.97 22.29 6.21
N LEU A 203 17.54 21.21 5.68
CA LEU A 203 17.78 19.97 6.42
C LEU A 203 18.79 20.18 7.56
N LYS A 204 19.91 20.88 7.28
CA LYS A 204 20.94 21.20 8.27
C LYS A 204 20.47 22.14 9.37
N ALA A 205 19.50 23.01 9.08
CA ALA A 205 18.91 23.88 10.11
C ALA A 205 18.23 23.08 11.24
N VAL A 206 17.73 21.87 10.95
CA VAL A 206 17.11 20.98 11.93
C VAL A 206 18.10 19.95 12.47
N CYS A 207 19.00 19.41 11.64
CA CYS A 207 20.02 18.44 12.02
C CYS A 207 21.40 18.84 11.48
N PRO A 208 22.17 19.69 12.19
CA PRO A 208 23.44 20.23 11.69
C PRO A 208 24.51 19.16 11.44
N ASP A 209 24.50 18.10 12.25
CA ASP A 209 25.54 17.06 12.25
C ASP A 209 25.27 15.89 11.29
N LYS A 210 24.16 15.93 10.54
CA LYS A 210 23.73 14.84 9.65
C LYS A 210 23.63 15.32 8.21
N GLU A 211 24.27 14.58 7.31
CA GLU A 211 24.09 14.75 5.87
C GLU A 211 22.91 13.90 5.41
N PHE A 212 22.11 14.44 4.48
CA PHE A 212 20.91 13.77 3.96
C PHE A 212 20.97 13.53 2.44
N ILE A 213 21.82 14.27 1.73
CA ILE A 213 21.97 14.17 0.28
C ILE A 213 23.45 14.18 -0.05
N ASP A 214 23.94 13.13 -0.69
CA ASP A 214 25.32 12.99 -1.16
C ASP A 214 25.50 13.60 -2.54
N THR A 215 26.66 14.23 -2.77
CA THR A 215 27.15 14.52 -4.12
C THR A 215 28.03 13.37 -4.59
N VAL A 216 27.66 12.71 -5.68
CA VAL A 216 28.51 11.73 -6.36
C VAL A 216 29.24 12.45 -7.49
N TRP A 217 30.51 12.80 -7.25
CA TRP A 217 31.32 13.61 -8.15
C TRP A 217 31.34 13.06 -9.58
N GLY A 218 31.08 13.94 -10.56
CA GLY A 218 31.00 13.57 -11.99
C GLY A 218 29.72 12.87 -12.42
N ILE A 219 28.82 12.49 -11.49
CA ILE A 219 27.60 11.74 -11.80
C ILE A 219 26.35 12.54 -11.42
N GLY A 220 26.18 12.88 -10.14
CA GLY A 220 24.98 13.60 -9.67
C GLY A 220 24.75 13.45 -8.17
N TYR A 221 23.54 13.06 -7.78
CA TYR A 221 23.07 13.09 -6.38
C TYR A 221 22.42 11.77 -5.95
N ARG A 222 22.47 11.48 -4.66
CA ARG A 222 21.84 10.32 -4.01
C ARG A 222 21.38 10.72 -2.60
N LEU A 223 20.38 10.02 -2.06
CA LEU A 223 20.09 10.10 -0.63
C LEU A 223 21.30 9.60 0.21
N HIS A 224 21.60 10.29 1.31
CA HIS A 224 22.69 9.87 2.19
C HIS A 224 22.32 8.55 2.86
N LYS A 225 23.21 7.57 2.78
CA LYS A 225 23.01 6.29 3.47
C LYS A 225 23.15 6.50 4.96
N ALA A 226 22.17 6.06 5.75
CA ALA A 226 22.39 5.91 7.18
C ALA A 226 23.58 4.97 7.38
N LYS A 227 24.60 5.39 8.15
CA LYS A 227 25.61 4.46 8.65
C LYS A 227 24.92 3.52 9.64
N GLU A 228 25.09 2.22 9.43
CA GLU A 228 24.74 1.16 10.41
C GLU A 228 25.46 1.40 11.76
#